data_AF-A0A2U2DI63-F1
#
_entry.id   AF-A0A2U2DI63-F1
#
_cell.length_a   1.000
_cell.length_b   1.000
_cell.length_c   1.000
_cell.angle_alpha   90.00
_cell.angle_beta   90.00
_cell.angle_gamma   90.00
#
_symmetry.space_group_name_H-M   'P 1'
#
loop_
_entity.id
_entity.type
_entity.pdbx_description
1 polymer ?
#
loop_
_entity_poly.entity_id
_entity_poly.type
_entity_poly.pdbx_seq_one_letter_code
_entity_poly.pdbx_strand_id
1 'polypeptide(L)' 'MSRPVLIAMVLVMVAAAASGATFYFVQANAPATGMSEEQRATREKFFGTAKELPPIEKGQEMRPRW' A
#
# COMPACT_ATOMS: atom_id res chain seq x y z
N MET A 1 7.42 -14.40 42.09
CA MET A 1 7.48 -14.40 40.61
C MET A 1 8.41 -15.52 40.17
N SER A 2 7.96 -16.49 39.39
CA SER A 2 8.84 -17.57 38.92
C SER A 2 9.68 -17.09 37.72
N ARG A 3 10.88 -17.64 37.55
CA ARG A 3 11.76 -17.37 36.39
C ARG A 3 11.02 -17.44 35.03
N PRO A 4 10.17 -18.44 34.74
CA PRO A 4 9.42 -18.47 33.47
C PRO A 4 8.44 -17.30 33.33
N VAL A 5 7.80 -16.85 34.41
CA VAL A 5 6.89 -15.70 34.37
C VAL A 5 7.64 -14.41 34.04
N LEU A 6 8.83 -14.21 34.61
CA LEU A 6 9.68 -13.07 34.27
C LEU A 6 10.12 -13.09 32.80
N ILE A 7 10.53 -14.25 32.30
CA ILE A 7 10.95 -14.42 30.90
C ILE A 7 9.78 -14.12 29.97
N ALA A 8 8.60 -14.69 30.23
CA ALA A 8 7.40 -14.45 29.44
C ALA A 8 7.04 -12.95 29.42
N MET A 9 7.11 -12.27 30.56
CA MET A 9 6.82 -10.84 30.65
C MET A 9 7.80 -10.00 29.82
N VAL A 10 9.09 -10.32 29.86
CA VAL A 10 10.10 -9.64 29.03
C VAL A 10 9.82 -9.85 27.54
N LEU A 11 9.51 -11.09 27.14
CA LEU A 11 9.18 -11.40 25.74
C LEU A 11 7.94 -10.63 25.25
N VAL A 12 6.90 -10.52 26.08
CA VAL A 12 5.70 -9.73 25.74
C VAL A 12 6.05 -8.26 25.54
N MET A 13 6.87 -7.68 26.42
CA MET A 13 7.29 -6.28 26.28
C MET A 13 8.10 -6.06 24.99
N VAL A 14 9.02 -6.97 24.66
CA VAL A 14 9.82 -6.90 23.43
C VAL A 14 8.91 -7.02 22.20
N ALA A 15 7.98 -7.97 22.20
CA ALA A 15 7.04 -8.15 21.09
C ALA A 15 6.17 -6.91 20.88
N ALA A 16 5.60 -6.34 21.95
CA ALA A 16 4.79 -5.13 21.87
C ALA A 16 5.58 -3.93 21.33
N ALA A 17 6.82 -3.73 21.80
CA ALA A 17 7.68 -2.67 21.32
C ALA A 17 8.04 -2.84 19.83
N ALA A 18 8.41 -4.05 19.41
CA ALA A 18 8.73 -4.36 18.02
C ALA A 18 7.52 -4.15 17.10
N SER A 19 6.35 -4.67 17.46
CA SER A 19 5.12 -4.47 16.69
C SER A 19 4.73 -3.01 16.58
N GLY A 20 4.82 -2.24 17.68
CA GLY A 20 4.54 -0.81 17.69
C GLY A 20 5.50 -0.02 16.78
N ALA A 21 6.80 -0.32 16.86
CA ALA A 21 7.80 0.28 15.98
C ALA A 21 7.52 -0.04 14.50
N THR A 22 7.27 -1.31 14.17
CA THR A 22 6.93 -1.72 12.79
C THR A 22 5.68 -1.01 12.30
N PHE A 23 4.61 -0.95 13.10
CA PHE A 23 3.39 -0.23 12.73
C PHE A 23 3.69 1.25 12.45
N TYR A 24 4.44 1.91 13.34
CA TYR A 24 4.81 3.31 13.16
C TYR A 24 5.62 3.54 11.87
N PHE A 25 6.64 2.73 11.60
CA PHE A 25 7.44 2.85 10.38
C PHE A 25 6.63 2.57 9.12
N VAL A 26 5.75 1.57 9.14
CA VAL A 26 4.88 1.28 8.00
C VAL A 26 3.91 2.43 7.75
N GLN A 27 3.31 3.00 8.78
CA GLN A 27 2.38 4.14 8.64
C GLN A 27 3.12 5.42 8.22
N ALA A 28 4.30 5.68 8.78
CA ALA A 28 5.10 6.85 8.42
C ALA A 28 5.58 6.82 6.97
N ASN A 29 5.78 5.63 6.41
CA ASN A 29 6.15 5.42 5.01
C ASN A 29 4.97 4.95 4.14
N ALA A 30 3.76 4.86 4.71
CA ALA A 30 2.60 4.50 3.93
C ALA A 30 2.36 5.64 2.93
N PRO A 31 2.16 5.33 1.64
CA PRO A 31 1.67 6.35 0.72
C PRO A 31 0.40 6.92 1.33
N ALA A 32 0.30 8.26 1.38
CA ALA A 32 -0.85 8.94 1.94
C ALA A 32 -2.14 8.28 1.42
N THR A 33 -3.11 8.05 2.30
CA THR A 33 -4.44 7.57 1.91
C THR A 33 -5.12 8.69 1.12
N GLY A 34 -4.84 8.71 -0.18
CA GLY A 34 -5.17 9.79 -1.11
C GLY A 34 -4.01 10.05 -2.07
N MET A 35 -4.29 10.11 -3.37
CA MET A 35 -3.31 10.59 -4.35
C MET A 35 -2.98 12.06 -4.04
N SER A 36 -1.70 12.41 -4.01
CA SER A 36 -1.30 13.83 -4.04
C SER A 36 -1.76 14.48 -5.34
N GLU A 37 -1.91 15.80 -5.36
CA GLU A 37 -2.27 16.53 -6.58
C GLU A 37 -1.22 16.34 -7.70
N GLU A 38 0.06 16.16 -7.37
CA GLU A 38 1.11 15.83 -8.33
C GLU A 38 0.94 14.44 -8.95
N GLN A 39 0.56 13.45 -8.12
CA GLN A 39 0.24 12.11 -8.59
C GLN A 39 -1.03 12.11 -9.43
N ARG A 40 -2.02 12.93 -9.07
CA ARG A 40 -3.27 13.13 -9.81
C ARG A 40 -2.99 13.73 -11.19
N ALA A 41 -2.23 14.81 -11.25
CA ALA A 41 -1.82 15.45 -12.50
C ALA A 41 -1.01 14.49 -13.39
N THR A 42 -0.12 13.69 -12.79
CA THR A 42 0.65 12.66 -13.52
C THR A 42 -0.27 11.59 -14.09
N ARG A 43 -1.21 11.08 -13.27
CA ARG A 43 -2.21 10.10 -13.71
C ARG A 43 -3.05 10.63 -14.86
N GLU A 44 -3.56 11.86 -14.74
CA GLU A 44 -4.37 12.50 -15.79
C GLU A 44 -3.58 12.71 -17.09
N LYS A 45 -2.29 13.03 -16.99
CA LYS A 45 -1.40 13.17 -18.16
C LYS A 45 -1.17 11.84 -18.89
N PHE A 46 -0.95 10.75 -18.16
CA PHE A 46 -0.59 9.45 -18.76
C PHE A 46 -1.79 8.60 -19.14
N PHE A 47 -2.78 8.50 -18.25
CA PHE A 47 -3.95 7.63 -18.43
C PHE A 47 -5.19 8.38 -18.91
N GLY A 48 -5.09 9.72 -19.02
CA GLY A 48 -6.25 10.57 -19.25
C GLY A 48 -7.05 10.80 -17.96
N THR A 49 -7.98 11.75 -18.03
CA THR A 49 -9.04 11.84 -17.01
C THR A 49 -9.89 10.57 -17.09
N ALA A 50 -10.47 10.14 -15.97
CA ALA A 50 -11.42 9.01 -15.91
C ALA A 50 -12.74 9.28 -16.67
N LYS A 51 -12.70 10.11 -17.71
CA LYS A 51 -13.72 10.23 -18.74
C LYS A 51 -13.83 8.89 -19.43
N GLU A 52 -15.05 8.53 -19.82
CA GLU A 52 -15.29 7.35 -20.64
C GLU A 52 -14.28 7.33 -21.79
N LEU A 53 -13.53 6.24 -21.88
CA LEU A 53 -12.63 6.01 -22.99
C LEU A 53 -13.47 6.12 -24.27
N PRO A 54 -13.04 6.89 -25.28
CA PRO A 54 -13.78 6.95 -26.54
C PRO A 54 -13.95 5.52 -27.06
N PRO A 55 -15.11 5.18 -27.65
CA PRO A 55 -15.35 3.85 -28.20
C PRO A 55 -14.18 3.46 -29.10
N ILE A 56 -13.48 2.37 -28.75
CA ILE A 56 -12.27 1.97 -29.46
C ILE A 56 -12.72 1.37 -30.80
N GLU A 57 -12.73 2.17 -31.86
CA GLU A 57 -13.27 1.81 -33.19
C GLU A 57 -12.60 0.56 -33.80
N LYS A 58 -11.34 0.29 -33.47
CA LYS A 58 -10.55 -0.87 -33.95
C LYS A 58 -9.54 -1.37 -32.92
N GLY A 59 -9.97 -1.75 -31.72
CA GLY A 59 -8.99 -2.09 -30.70
C GLY A 59 -9.51 -2.87 -29.52
N GLN A 60 -9.74 -4.16 -29.74
CA GLN A 60 -9.22 -5.15 -28.80
C GLN A 60 -9.01 -6.51 -29.46
N GLU A 61 -8.43 -6.54 -30.66
CA GLU A 61 -7.95 -7.79 -31.27
C GLU A 61 -6.61 -8.24 -30.66
N MET A 62 -6.33 -7.90 -29.41
CA MET A 62 -5.24 -8.52 -28.64
C MET A 62 -5.67 -9.90 -28.12
N ARG A 63 -6.29 -10.72 -28.99
CA ARG A 63 -6.33 -12.15 -28.77
C ARG A 63 -5.04 -12.71 -29.32
N PRO A 64 -4.18 -13.31 -28.50
CA PRO A 64 -3.07 -14.08 -29.02
C PRO A 64 -3.62 -15.14 -30.00
N ARG A 65 -3.04 -15.24 -31.20
CA ARG A 65 -3.42 -16.24 -32.22
C ARG A 65 -2.62 -17.54 -32.08
N TRP A 66 -2.31 -17.93 -30.85
CA TRP A 66 -1.65 -19.21 -30.56
C TRP A 66 -2.67 -20.21 -30.01
#